data_AF-A0A6I5P6G1-F1
#
_entry.id   AF-A0A6I5P6G1-F1
#
_cell.length_a   1.000
_cell.length_b   1.000
_cell.length_c   1.000
_cell.angle_alpha   90.00
_cell.angle_beta   90.00
_cell.angle_gamma   90.00
#
_symmetry.space_group_name_H-M   'P 1'
#
loop_
_entity.id
_entity.type
_entity.pdbx_description
1 polymer ?
#
loop_
_entity_poly.entity_id
_entity_poly.type
_entity_poly.pdbx_seq_one_letter_code
_entity_poly.pdbx_strand_id
1 'polypeptide(L)'
;MDTAQINRIIDKLVESQLIRLTPSDAPGDEHIELVHEALIDNWPRYQQWLEAEQLTRYKRLRLAKDAQDWQAQGRPSDFLWQGQLLQAAKSYQNLSALETEFLEASEDALQAASLQEENLLNRLDSLRQELEAVRAREQTLQQELSTIQAVAKRQEETFQERLHSFEANARLHEQTLQERIQSLEASLKTQEESLREEARSLEALSAEALRYKQKYQRSLILTALLFVSTVAAITFAVIQTQDRSSQHDSWLKELPNPPQSEISGL
;
A
#
# COMPACT_ATOMS: atom_id res chain seq x y z
N MET A 1 -40.07 15.84 89.03
CA MET A 1 -41.39 16.41 89.34
C MET A 1 -41.78 15.95 90.73
N ASP A 2 -42.59 16.71 91.46
CA ASP A 2 -43.07 16.28 92.78
C ASP A 2 -44.17 15.23 92.63
N THR A 3 -43.90 14.01 93.10
CA THR A 3 -44.84 12.87 93.04
C THR A 3 -46.13 13.17 93.81
N ALA A 4 -46.07 13.94 94.90
CA ALA A 4 -47.26 14.33 95.66
C ALA A 4 -48.16 15.32 94.89
N GLN A 5 -47.56 16.16 94.03
CA GLN A 5 -48.30 17.04 93.14
C GLN A 5 -48.93 16.29 91.97
N ILE A 6 -48.23 15.29 91.41
CA ILE A 6 -48.76 14.42 90.35
C ILE A 6 -49.97 13.63 90.86
N ASN A 7 -49.85 12.96 92.01
CA ASN A 7 -50.94 12.16 92.57
C ASN A 7 -52.19 13.02 92.82
N ARG A 8 -52.04 14.22 93.40
CA ARG A 8 -53.15 15.19 93.56
C ARG A 8 -53.84 15.62 92.26
N ILE A 9 -53.16 15.53 91.12
CA ILE A 9 -53.76 15.81 89.80
C ILE A 9 -54.50 14.57 89.29
N ILE A 10 -53.92 13.38 89.47
CA ILE A 10 -54.57 12.09 89.15
C ILE A 10 -55.86 11.93 89.98
N ASP A 11 -55.80 12.15 91.30
CA ASP A 11 -56.95 12.08 92.20
C ASP A 11 -58.12 12.94 91.69
N LYS A 12 -57.84 14.18 91.28
CA LYS A 12 -58.86 15.10 90.73
C LYS A 12 -59.41 14.67 89.39
N LEU A 13 -58.62 14.01 88.54
CA LEU A 13 -59.07 13.46 87.26
C LEU A 13 -59.94 12.20 87.46
N VAL A 14 -59.68 11.42 88.53
CA VAL A 14 -60.54 10.31 88.98
C VAL A 14 -61.84 10.82 89.59
N GLU A 15 -61.78 11.81 90.50
CA GLU A 15 -62.96 12.45 91.12
C GLU A 15 -63.91 13.06 90.07
N SER A 16 -63.36 13.63 88.99
CA SER A 16 -64.14 14.19 87.88
C SER A 16 -64.57 13.17 86.82
N GLN A 17 -64.34 11.87 87.06
CA GLN A 17 -64.67 10.77 86.15
C GLN A 17 -64.09 10.91 84.73
N LEU A 18 -62.95 11.60 84.58
CA LEU A 18 -62.25 11.73 83.31
C LEU A 18 -61.34 10.52 83.04
N ILE A 19 -60.77 9.94 84.11
CA ILE A 19 -59.99 8.70 84.09
C ILE A 19 -60.49 7.72 85.16
N ARG A 20 -60.23 6.44 84.96
CA ARG A 20 -60.51 5.34 85.89
C ARG A 20 -59.22 4.57 86.15
N LEU A 21 -58.98 4.21 87.40
CA LEU A 21 -57.94 3.27 87.78
C LEU A 21 -58.53 1.86 87.82
N THR A 22 -57.95 0.94 87.05
CA THR A 22 -58.32 -0.48 86.99
C THR A 22 -57.13 -1.30 87.52
N PRO A 23 -57.35 -2.28 88.42
CA PRO A 23 -56.27 -3.13 88.92
C PRO A 23 -55.54 -3.87 87.77
N SER A 24 -54.21 -3.94 87.82
CA SER A 24 -53.43 -4.87 87.00
C SER A 24 -53.33 -6.24 87.67
N ASP A 25 -53.16 -7.30 86.88
CA ASP A 25 -52.71 -8.61 87.38
C ASP A 25 -51.26 -8.53 87.94
N ALA A 26 -50.53 -7.49 87.54
CA ALA A 26 -49.25 -6.96 88.05
C ALA A 26 -49.27 -6.39 89.49
N PRO A 27 -48.72 -6.97 90.58
CA PRO A 27 -48.68 -6.27 91.87
C PRO A 27 -47.74 -5.05 91.81
N GLY A 28 -48.33 -3.87 91.71
CA GLY A 28 -47.63 -2.58 91.61
C GLY A 28 -47.96 -1.77 90.36
N ASP A 29 -48.69 -2.33 89.39
CA ASP A 29 -49.22 -1.61 88.23
C ASP A 29 -50.71 -1.26 88.43
N GLU A 30 -51.08 -0.03 88.11
CA GLU A 30 -52.47 0.42 87.99
C GLU A 30 -52.71 0.85 86.54
N HIS A 31 -53.72 0.27 85.88
CA HIS A 31 -54.10 0.67 84.53
C HIS A 31 -54.95 1.93 84.59
N ILE A 32 -54.58 2.96 83.84
CA ILE A 32 -55.38 4.18 83.67
C ILE A 32 -56.24 4.03 82.42
N GLU A 33 -57.53 3.80 82.60
CA GLU A 33 -58.53 3.84 81.53
C GLU A 33 -59.05 5.27 81.35
N LEU A 34 -59.22 5.71 80.10
CA LEU A 34 -59.87 6.98 79.80
C LEU A 34 -61.39 6.78 79.75
N VAL A 35 -62.13 7.55 80.54
CA VAL A 35 -63.60 7.37 80.67
C VAL A 35 -64.37 8.29 79.71
N HIS A 36 -63.82 9.47 79.37
CA HIS A 36 -64.49 10.45 78.52
C HIS A 36 -63.59 10.99 77.41
N GLU A 37 -64.09 10.97 76.18
CA GLU A 37 -63.42 11.44 74.96
C GLU A 37 -62.97 12.91 75.02
N ALA A 38 -63.58 13.73 75.88
CA ALA A 38 -63.23 15.13 76.09
C ALA A 38 -61.76 15.35 76.52
N LEU A 39 -61.10 14.35 77.12
CA LEU A 39 -59.66 14.44 77.43
C LEU A 39 -58.78 14.21 76.20
N ILE A 40 -59.25 13.47 75.18
CA ILE A 40 -58.55 13.31 73.90
C ILE A 40 -58.59 14.64 73.15
N ASP A 41 -59.79 15.21 72.99
CA ASP A 41 -60.01 16.46 72.24
C ASP A 41 -59.21 17.65 72.79
N ASN A 42 -59.06 17.73 74.11
CA ASN A 42 -58.40 18.86 74.79
C ASN A 42 -56.93 18.60 75.15
N TRP A 43 -56.35 17.46 74.76
CA TRP A 43 -54.93 17.15 75.02
C TRP A 43 -54.17 16.80 73.72
N PRO A 44 -53.74 17.80 72.93
CA PRO A 44 -53.09 17.58 71.64
C PRO A 44 -51.84 16.68 71.68
N ARG A 45 -51.11 16.67 72.81
CA ARG A 45 -49.95 15.79 73.01
C ARG A 45 -50.35 14.32 73.16
N TYR A 46 -51.50 14.03 73.78
CA TYR A 46 -52.02 12.67 73.87
C TYR A 46 -52.54 12.17 72.52
N GLN A 47 -53.21 13.04 71.74
CA GLN A 47 -53.59 12.74 70.35
C GLN A 47 -52.37 12.36 69.51
N GLN A 48 -51.28 13.15 69.55
CA GLN A 48 -50.03 12.83 68.83
C GLN A 48 -49.41 11.49 69.24
N TRP A 49 -49.47 11.13 70.53
CA TRP A 49 -49.00 9.83 71.01
C TRP A 49 -49.90 8.69 70.53
N LEU A 50 -51.22 8.87 70.57
CA LEU A 50 -52.19 7.90 70.09
C LEU A 50 -52.06 7.67 68.57
N GLU A 51 -51.88 8.72 67.78
CA GLU A 51 -51.61 8.64 66.33
C GLU A 51 -50.30 7.89 66.04
N ALA A 52 -49.22 8.20 66.76
CA ALA A 52 -47.94 7.51 66.61
C ALA A 52 -48.02 6.03 66.99
N GLU A 53 -48.78 5.69 68.04
CA GLU A 53 -49.00 4.31 68.45
C GLU A 53 -49.90 3.57 67.45
N GLN A 54 -50.99 4.17 66.98
CA GLN A 54 -51.86 3.60 65.93
C GLN A 54 -51.08 3.32 64.65
N LEU A 55 -50.24 4.27 64.21
CA LEU A 55 -49.37 4.09 63.04
C LEU A 55 -48.36 2.95 63.25
N THR A 56 -47.86 2.77 64.47
CA THR A 56 -46.95 1.68 64.84
C THR A 56 -47.67 0.33 64.87
N ARG A 57 -48.86 0.25 65.49
CA ARG A 57 -49.72 -0.95 65.50
C ARG A 57 -50.12 -1.36 64.08
N TYR A 58 -50.53 -0.41 63.23
CA TYR A 58 -50.86 -0.66 61.83
C TYR A 58 -49.68 -1.25 61.04
N LYS A 59 -48.48 -0.67 61.20
CA LYS A 59 -47.24 -1.19 60.59
C LYS A 59 -46.95 -2.65 61.01
N ARG A 60 -47.19 -3.02 62.26
CA ARG A 60 -47.03 -4.40 62.75
C ARG A 60 -48.09 -5.35 62.22
N LEU A 61 -49.36 -4.97 62.29
CA LEU A 61 -50.45 -5.78 61.74
C LEU A 61 -50.26 -6.05 60.25
N ARG A 62 -49.71 -5.08 59.51
CA ARG A 62 -49.32 -5.28 58.12
C ARG A 62 -48.19 -6.31 57.96
N LEU A 63 -47.08 -6.20 58.71
CA LEU A 63 -46.00 -7.19 58.62
C LEU A 63 -46.49 -8.61 58.96
N ALA A 64 -47.24 -8.76 60.06
CA ALA A 64 -47.81 -10.03 60.46
C ALA A 64 -48.73 -10.63 59.39
N LYS A 65 -49.56 -9.80 58.74
CA LYS A 65 -50.41 -10.21 57.61
C LYS A 65 -49.60 -10.59 56.37
N ASP A 66 -48.68 -9.73 55.94
CA ASP A 66 -47.88 -9.95 54.73
C ASP A 66 -47.02 -11.24 54.88
N ALA A 67 -46.49 -11.50 56.07
CA ALA A 67 -45.75 -12.74 56.38
C ALA A 67 -46.64 -13.99 56.44
N GLN A 68 -47.88 -13.89 56.94
CA GLN A 68 -48.87 -14.97 56.89
C GLN A 68 -49.32 -15.28 55.46
N ASP A 69 -49.61 -14.25 54.66
CA ASP A 69 -50.02 -14.39 53.26
C ASP A 69 -48.87 -14.97 52.41
N TRP A 70 -47.61 -14.59 52.68
CA TRP A 70 -46.40 -15.20 52.10
C TRP A 70 -46.28 -16.69 52.45
N GLN A 71 -46.44 -17.07 53.71
CA GLN A 71 -46.40 -18.48 54.12
C GLN A 71 -47.53 -19.30 53.48
N ALA A 72 -48.76 -18.77 53.49
CA ALA A 72 -49.94 -19.43 52.94
C ALA A 72 -49.83 -19.68 51.43
N GLN A 73 -49.12 -18.82 50.70
CA GLN A 73 -48.88 -18.96 49.25
C GLN A 73 -47.61 -19.74 48.90
N GLY A 74 -46.95 -20.39 49.87
CA GLY A 74 -45.78 -21.23 49.61
C GLY A 74 -44.47 -20.45 49.44
N ARG A 75 -44.39 -19.26 50.06
CA ARG A 75 -43.19 -18.41 50.15
C ARG A 75 -42.64 -17.84 48.82
N PRO A 76 -43.48 -17.25 47.94
CA PRO A 76 -43.02 -16.63 46.70
C PRO A 76 -42.11 -15.41 46.95
N SER A 77 -41.14 -15.19 46.06
CA SER A 77 -40.23 -14.02 46.08
C SER A 77 -40.95 -12.68 45.98
N ASP A 78 -42.03 -12.64 45.23
CA ASP A 78 -42.71 -11.41 44.81
C ASP A 78 -43.51 -10.74 45.94
N PHE A 79 -43.67 -11.45 47.06
CA PHE A 79 -44.34 -11.00 48.27
C PHE A 79 -43.37 -10.42 49.31
N LEU A 80 -42.07 -10.62 49.12
CA LEU A 80 -41.03 -10.14 50.03
C LEU A 80 -40.96 -8.61 50.04
N TRP A 81 -40.70 -8.03 51.21
CA TRP A 81 -40.64 -6.58 51.34
C TRP A 81 -39.35 -6.03 50.72
N GLN A 82 -39.47 -4.90 50.01
CA GLN A 82 -38.35 -4.23 49.36
C GLN A 82 -38.33 -2.74 49.67
N GLY A 83 -37.18 -2.09 49.45
CA GLY A 83 -37.03 -0.64 49.58
C GLY A 83 -37.44 -0.10 50.95
N GLN A 84 -38.34 0.89 50.96
CA GLN A 84 -38.73 1.61 52.19
C GLN A 84 -39.44 0.73 53.23
N LEU A 85 -40.15 -0.32 52.82
CA LEU A 85 -40.84 -1.22 53.75
C LEU A 85 -39.83 -2.05 54.57
N LEU A 86 -38.87 -2.66 53.88
CA LEU A 86 -37.80 -3.43 54.50
C LEU A 86 -36.89 -2.55 55.38
N GLN A 87 -36.56 -1.33 54.94
CA GLN A 87 -35.79 -0.38 55.76
C GLN A 87 -36.57 0.07 57.01
N ALA A 88 -37.90 0.24 56.91
CA ALA A 88 -38.73 0.57 58.08
C ALA A 88 -38.82 -0.60 59.08
N ALA A 89 -38.83 -1.84 58.59
CA ALA A 89 -38.89 -3.05 59.42
C ALA A 89 -37.68 -3.21 60.36
N LYS A 90 -36.52 -2.63 60.04
CA LYS A 90 -35.32 -2.61 60.91
C LYS A 90 -35.55 -1.93 62.26
N SER A 91 -36.60 -1.12 62.40
CA SER A 91 -37.00 -0.51 63.67
C SER A 91 -37.90 -1.40 64.55
N TYR A 92 -38.28 -2.58 64.06
CA TYR A 92 -39.28 -3.43 64.73
C TYR A 92 -38.59 -4.37 65.74
N GLN A 93 -39.18 -4.46 66.93
CA GLN A 93 -38.73 -5.28 68.07
C GLN A 93 -39.82 -6.32 68.41
N ASN A 94 -39.51 -7.38 69.15
CA ASN A 94 -40.51 -8.42 69.51
C ASN A 94 -41.24 -8.99 68.27
N LEU A 95 -40.47 -9.40 67.26
CA LEU A 95 -40.98 -10.09 66.08
C LEU A 95 -41.30 -11.55 66.43
N SER A 96 -42.33 -12.11 65.80
CA SER A 96 -42.58 -13.55 65.79
C SER A 96 -41.61 -14.26 64.83
N ALA A 97 -41.41 -15.57 65.02
CA ALA A 97 -40.49 -16.36 64.19
C ALA A 97 -40.82 -16.29 62.68
N LEU A 98 -42.11 -16.20 62.32
CA LEU A 98 -42.54 -16.07 60.93
C LEU A 98 -42.22 -14.68 60.34
N GLU A 99 -42.39 -13.61 61.13
CA GLU A 99 -42.04 -12.26 60.70
C GLU A 99 -40.52 -12.11 60.55
N THR A 100 -39.73 -12.71 61.44
CA THR A 100 -38.26 -12.78 61.32
C THR A 100 -37.86 -13.51 60.03
N GLU A 101 -38.39 -14.71 59.79
CA GLU A 101 -38.07 -15.49 58.59
C GLU A 101 -38.49 -14.78 57.28
N PHE A 102 -39.61 -14.06 57.29
CA PHE A 102 -40.05 -13.22 56.16
C PHE A 102 -39.10 -12.05 55.90
N LEU A 103 -38.60 -11.38 56.95
CA LEU A 103 -37.65 -10.27 56.80
C LEU A 103 -36.26 -10.77 56.39
N GLU A 104 -35.77 -11.88 56.93
CA GLU A 104 -34.53 -12.53 56.52
C GLU A 104 -34.58 -12.91 55.03
N ALA A 105 -35.66 -13.59 54.58
CA ALA A 105 -35.86 -13.90 53.17
C ALA A 105 -35.92 -12.63 52.30
N SER A 106 -36.49 -11.53 52.81
CA SER A 106 -36.54 -10.24 52.12
C SER A 106 -35.16 -9.57 52.00
N GLU A 107 -34.31 -9.66 53.03
CA GLU A 107 -32.93 -9.17 52.98
C GLU A 107 -32.05 -10.03 52.07
N ASP A 108 -32.18 -11.36 52.11
CA ASP A 108 -31.45 -12.29 51.23
C ASP A 108 -31.81 -12.06 49.75
N ALA A 109 -33.10 -11.87 49.44
CA ALA A 109 -33.55 -11.56 48.08
C ALA A 109 -32.98 -10.23 47.56
N LEU A 110 -32.90 -9.21 48.43
CA LEU A 110 -32.29 -7.92 48.08
C LEU A 110 -30.77 -8.04 47.84
N GLN A 111 -30.07 -8.81 48.66
CA GLN A 111 -28.63 -9.09 48.48
C GLN A 111 -28.36 -9.89 47.20
N ALA A 112 -29.18 -10.91 46.90
CA ALA A 112 -29.07 -11.68 45.67
C ALA A 112 -29.31 -10.80 44.43
N ALA A 113 -30.28 -9.88 44.48
CA ALA A 113 -30.55 -8.93 43.40
C ALA A 113 -29.38 -7.95 43.17
N SER A 114 -28.80 -7.38 44.24
CA SER A 114 -27.65 -6.46 44.09
C SER A 114 -26.40 -7.15 43.56
N LEU A 115 -26.14 -8.40 43.99
CA LEU A 115 -25.05 -9.22 43.42
C LEU A 115 -25.31 -9.56 41.95
N GLN A 116 -26.55 -9.80 41.54
CA GLN A 116 -26.88 -9.99 40.12
C GLN A 116 -26.66 -8.71 39.30
N GLU A 117 -27.06 -7.55 39.81
CA GLU A 117 -26.81 -6.25 39.17
C GLU A 117 -25.31 -5.98 39.02
N GLU A 118 -24.51 -6.17 40.07
CA GLU A 118 -23.05 -6.03 40.02
C GLU A 118 -22.42 -6.98 38.99
N ASN A 119 -22.84 -8.25 38.96
CA ASN A 119 -22.38 -9.23 37.97
C ASN A 119 -22.76 -8.85 36.53
N LEU A 120 -23.94 -8.26 36.32
CA LEU A 120 -24.36 -7.76 35.00
C LEU A 120 -23.54 -6.54 34.57
N LEU A 121 -23.27 -5.59 35.46
CA LEU A 121 -22.40 -4.43 35.19
C LEU A 121 -20.98 -4.89 34.86
N ASN A 122 -20.39 -5.77 35.67
CA ASN A 122 -19.08 -6.37 35.42
C ASN A 122 -19.06 -7.14 34.08
N ARG A 123 -20.15 -7.81 33.70
CA ARG A 123 -20.24 -8.49 32.40
C ARG A 123 -20.31 -7.49 31.25
N LEU A 124 -21.08 -6.41 31.36
CA LEU A 124 -21.15 -5.35 30.35
C LEU A 124 -19.79 -4.67 30.13
N ASP A 125 -19.05 -4.38 31.21
CA ASP A 125 -17.70 -3.82 31.10
C ASP A 125 -16.71 -4.82 30.46
N SER A 126 -16.79 -6.12 30.77
CA SER A 126 -15.96 -7.13 30.10
C SER A 126 -16.25 -7.20 28.59
N LEU A 127 -17.53 -7.18 28.18
CA LEU A 127 -17.94 -7.19 26.77
C LEU A 127 -17.51 -5.92 26.03
N ARG A 128 -17.53 -4.77 26.72
CA ARG A 128 -17.03 -3.51 26.21
C ARG A 128 -15.52 -3.57 25.95
N GLN A 129 -14.74 -4.08 26.90
CA GLN A 129 -13.30 -4.26 26.75
C GLN A 129 -12.95 -5.25 25.63
N GLU A 130 -13.68 -6.36 25.52
CA GLU A 130 -13.56 -7.31 24.40
C GLU A 130 -13.81 -6.61 23.04
N LEU A 131 -14.86 -5.80 22.92
CA LEU A 131 -15.18 -5.04 21.70
C LEU A 131 -14.12 -3.97 21.36
N GLU A 132 -13.61 -3.25 22.36
CA GLU A 132 -12.53 -2.26 22.19
C GLU A 132 -11.22 -2.94 21.74
N ALA A 133 -10.89 -4.11 22.29
CA ALA A 133 -9.73 -4.90 21.87
C ALA A 133 -9.86 -5.44 20.43
N VAL A 134 -11.05 -5.90 20.02
CA VAL A 134 -11.32 -6.33 18.63
C VAL A 134 -11.13 -5.17 17.65
N ARG A 135 -11.67 -3.98 17.97
CA ARG A 135 -11.52 -2.77 17.15
C ARG A 135 -10.07 -2.32 17.01
N ALA A 136 -9.30 -2.33 18.09
CA ALA A 136 -7.87 -2.00 18.04
C ALA A 136 -7.07 -2.99 17.16
N ARG A 137 -7.43 -4.27 17.20
CA ARG A 137 -6.83 -5.30 16.35
C ARG A 137 -7.22 -5.13 14.88
N GLU A 138 -8.47 -4.79 14.58
CA GLU A 138 -8.93 -4.46 13.23
C GLU A 138 -8.16 -3.25 12.66
N GLN A 139 -8.02 -2.18 13.44
CA GLN A 139 -7.24 -0.99 13.04
C GLN A 139 -5.78 -1.33 12.76
N THR A 140 -5.17 -2.20 13.56
CA THR A 140 -3.79 -2.68 13.34
C THR A 140 -3.68 -3.42 12.01
N LEU A 141 -4.59 -4.36 11.73
CA LEU A 141 -4.62 -5.11 10.47
C LEU A 141 -4.88 -4.20 9.26
N GLN A 142 -5.77 -3.21 9.38
CA GLN A 142 -6.00 -2.20 8.34
C GLN A 142 -4.74 -1.37 8.07
N GLN A 143 -4.02 -0.97 9.12
CA GLN A 143 -2.76 -0.24 9.01
C GLN A 143 -1.68 -1.10 8.33
N GLU A 144 -1.46 -2.34 8.78
CA GLU A 144 -0.53 -3.30 8.14
C GLU A 144 -0.85 -3.48 6.66
N LEU A 145 -2.11 -3.77 6.32
CA LEU A 145 -2.56 -3.95 4.94
C LEU A 145 -2.34 -2.69 4.09
N SER A 146 -2.59 -1.49 4.63
CA SER A 146 -2.30 -0.24 3.94
C SER A 146 -0.80 -0.04 3.66
N THR A 147 0.09 -0.43 4.59
CA THR A 147 1.55 -0.35 4.36
C THR A 147 2.02 -1.35 3.31
N ILE A 148 1.50 -2.58 3.31
CA ILE A 148 1.79 -3.59 2.30
C ILE A 148 1.33 -3.12 0.92
N GLN A 149 0.12 -2.55 0.81
CA GLN A 149 -0.39 -1.98 -0.42
C GLN A 149 0.46 -0.80 -0.92
N ALA A 150 0.88 0.09 -0.03
CA ALA A 150 1.76 1.22 -0.37
C ALA A 150 3.13 0.75 -0.89
N VAL A 151 3.73 -0.26 -0.25
CA VAL A 151 5.00 -0.85 -0.70
C VAL A 151 4.83 -1.57 -2.04
N ALA A 152 3.78 -2.38 -2.22
CA ALA A 152 3.51 -3.08 -3.47
C ALA A 152 3.29 -2.10 -4.63
N LYS A 153 2.48 -1.04 -4.42
CA LYS A 153 2.28 0.02 -5.40
C LYS A 153 3.60 0.72 -5.75
N ARG A 154 4.43 1.02 -4.74
CA ARG A 154 5.72 1.69 -4.97
C ARG A 154 6.70 0.80 -5.74
N GLN A 155 6.70 -0.51 -5.49
CA GLN A 155 7.49 -1.47 -6.26
C GLN A 155 7.04 -1.50 -7.73
N GLU A 156 5.74 -1.56 -7.99
CA GLU A 156 5.18 -1.50 -9.36
C GLU A 156 5.59 -0.22 -10.09
N GLU A 157 5.41 0.96 -9.46
CA GLU A 157 5.88 2.25 -10.01
C GLU A 157 7.37 2.19 -10.41
N THR A 158 8.25 1.73 -9.50
CA THR A 158 9.69 1.63 -9.79
C THR A 158 10.05 0.54 -10.80
N PHE A 159 9.21 -0.46 -10.99
CA PHE A 159 9.40 -1.51 -12.00
C PHE A 159 9.06 -0.96 -13.40
N GLN A 160 7.95 -0.23 -13.53
CA GLN A 160 7.57 0.45 -14.78
C GLN A 160 8.61 1.52 -15.19
N GLU A 161 9.14 2.31 -14.24
CA GLU A 161 10.25 3.25 -14.49
C GLU A 161 11.52 2.53 -15.02
N ARG A 162 11.85 1.36 -14.48
CA ARG A 162 12.98 0.53 -14.94
C ARG A 162 12.74 -0.07 -16.33
N LEU A 163 11.52 -0.52 -16.62
CA LEU A 163 11.14 -1.00 -17.95
C LEU A 163 11.27 0.11 -18.99
N HIS A 164 10.68 1.28 -18.75
CA HIS A 164 10.76 2.41 -19.68
C HIS A 164 12.19 2.89 -19.92
N SER A 165 13.02 2.98 -18.86
CA SER A 165 14.43 3.37 -19.02
C SER A 165 15.26 2.28 -19.73
N PHE A 166 14.97 0.99 -19.50
CA PHE A 166 15.58 -0.10 -20.25
C PHE A 166 15.21 -0.05 -21.74
N GLU A 167 13.93 0.12 -22.07
CA GLU A 167 13.48 0.28 -23.47
C GLU A 167 14.12 1.49 -24.15
N ALA A 168 14.20 2.64 -23.46
CA ALA A 168 14.84 3.84 -24.00
C ALA A 168 16.34 3.61 -24.29
N ASN A 169 17.04 2.95 -23.36
CA ASN A 169 18.45 2.58 -23.54
C ASN A 169 18.65 1.57 -24.69
N ALA A 170 17.75 0.60 -24.84
CA ALA A 170 17.79 -0.37 -25.93
C ALA A 170 17.61 0.31 -27.29
N ARG A 171 16.64 1.24 -27.42
CA ARG A 171 16.42 2.03 -28.65
C ARG A 171 17.63 2.93 -28.96
N LEU A 172 18.21 3.59 -27.96
CA LEU A 172 19.42 4.40 -28.14
C LEU A 172 20.61 3.55 -28.60
N HIS A 173 20.77 2.34 -28.06
CA HIS A 173 21.81 1.41 -28.48
C HIS A 173 21.60 0.93 -29.93
N GLU A 174 20.36 0.60 -30.31
CA GLU A 174 20.01 0.24 -31.68
C GLU A 174 20.31 1.38 -32.66
N GLN A 175 19.92 2.62 -32.34
CA GLN A 175 20.26 3.81 -33.11
C GLN A 175 21.78 4.00 -33.26
N THR A 176 22.53 3.85 -32.17
CA THR A 176 24.00 3.95 -32.18
C THR A 176 24.63 2.90 -33.09
N LEU A 177 24.09 1.66 -33.11
CA LEU A 177 24.54 0.60 -34.02
C LEU A 177 24.19 0.92 -35.48
N GLN A 178 22.99 1.43 -35.76
CA GLN A 178 22.56 1.84 -37.11
C GLN A 178 23.45 2.96 -37.66
N GLU A 179 23.70 4.02 -36.88
CA GLU A 179 24.63 5.10 -37.24
C GLU A 179 26.04 4.56 -37.50
N ARG A 180 26.52 3.62 -36.66
CA ARG A 180 27.83 3.01 -36.84
C ARG A 180 27.91 2.20 -38.13
N ILE A 181 26.90 1.40 -38.44
CA ILE A 181 26.79 0.63 -39.69
C ILE A 181 26.83 1.58 -40.89
N GLN A 182 25.98 2.62 -40.91
CA GLN A 182 25.96 3.62 -42.00
C GLN A 182 27.33 4.31 -42.19
N SER A 183 28.01 4.66 -41.09
CA SER A 183 29.35 5.27 -41.16
C SER A 183 30.41 4.32 -41.74
N LEU A 184 30.30 3.02 -41.46
CA LEU A 184 31.18 1.99 -42.00
C LEU A 184 30.88 1.72 -43.49
N GLU A 185 29.61 1.63 -43.88
CA GLU A 185 29.20 1.50 -45.28
C GLU A 185 29.67 2.69 -46.13
N ALA A 186 29.53 3.92 -45.63
CA ALA A 186 30.05 5.12 -46.30
C ALA A 186 31.58 5.11 -46.43
N SER A 187 32.28 4.65 -45.39
CA SER A 187 33.75 4.51 -45.40
C SER A 187 34.21 3.45 -46.41
N LEU A 188 33.55 2.28 -46.44
CA LEU A 188 33.82 1.22 -47.40
C LEU A 188 33.57 1.67 -48.83
N LYS A 189 32.47 2.40 -49.08
CA LYS A 189 32.17 2.94 -50.41
C LYS A 189 33.25 3.92 -50.89
N THR A 190 33.69 4.84 -50.03
CA THR A 190 34.78 5.77 -50.33
C THR A 190 36.09 5.01 -50.63
N GLN A 191 36.36 3.93 -49.89
CA GLN A 191 37.53 3.07 -50.13
C GLN A 191 37.44 2.31 -51.47
N GLU A 192 36.27 1.77 -51.83
CA GLU A 192 36.05 1.17 -53.15
C GLU A 192 36.23 2.17 -54.29
N GLU A 193 35.73 3.40 -54.14
CA GLU A 193 35.88 4.46 -55.14
C GLU A 193 37.35 4.84 -55.33
N SER A 194 38.10 5.00 -54.23
CA SER A 194 39.56 5.23 -54.27
C SER A 194 40.32 4.08 -54.96
N LEU A 195 40.01 2.82 -54.64
CA LEU A 195 40.62 1.65 -55.29
C LEU A 195 40.27 1.56 -56.79
N ARG A 196 39.05 1.96 -57.18
CA ARG A 196 38.63 2.04 -58.59
C ARG A 196 39.36 3.14 -59.35
N GLU A 197 39.63 4.28 -58.73
CA GLU A 197 40.43 5.35 -59.33
C GLU A 197 41.90 4.95 -59.49
N GLU A 198 42.49 4.31 -58.47
CA GLU A 198 43.85 3.78 -58.55
C GLU A 198 43.97 2.74 -59.68
N ALA A 199 43.05 1.78 -59.75
CA ALA A 199 43.01 0.79 -60.83
C ALA A 199 42.92 1.43 -62.23
N ARG A 200 42.05 2.43 -62.42
CA ARG A 200 41.96 3.20 -63.68
C ARG A 200 43.26 3.94 -64.02
N SER A 201 43.96 4.47 -63.01
CA SER A 201 45.25 5.15 -63.22
C SER A 201 46.34 4.18 -63.70
N LEU A 202 46.38 2.97 -63.14
CA LEU A 202 47.29 1.90 -63.55
C LEU A 202 46.96 1.39 -64.97
N GLU A 203 45.67 1.22 -65.29
CA GLU A 203 45.23 0.88 -66.65
C GLU A 203 45.67 1.95 -67.66
N ALA A 204 45.45 3.23 -67.36
CA ALA A 204 45.86 4.34 -68.22
C ALA A 204 47.38 4.38 -68.46
N LEU A 205 48.18 4.26 -67.39
CA LEU A 205 49.65 4.18 -67.47
C LEU A 205 50.10 2.98 -68.32
N SER A 206 49.47 1.81 -68.16
CA SER A 206 49.79 0.62 -68.95
C SER A 206 49.45 0.80 -70.44
N ALA A 207 48.35 1.48 -70.75
CA ALA A 207 47.93 1.79 -72.11
C ALA A 207 48.85 2.82 -72.77
N GLU A 208 49.33 3.81 -72.03
CA GLU A 208 50.34 4.77 -72.51
C GLU A 208 51.68 4.09 -72.78
N ALA A 209 52.16 3.22 -71.88
CA ALA A 209 53.36 2.43 -72.10
C ALA A 209 53.25 1.54 -73.36
N LEU A 210 52.09 0.92 -73.59
CA LEU A 210 51.83 0.14 -74.80
C LEU A 210 51.82 1.00 -76.06
N ARG A 211 51.18 2.19 -76.03
CA ARG A 211 51.21 3.18 -77.13
C ARG A 211 52.63 3.65 -77.43
N TYR A 212 53.43 3.91 -76.41
CA TYR A 212 54.84 4.31 -76.56
C TYR A 212 55.65 3.21 -77.24
N LYS A 213 55.53 1.96 -76.76
CA LYS A 213 56.15 0.78 -77.38
C LYS A 213 55.72 0.59 -78.83
N GLN A 214 54.43 0.76 -79.13
CA GLN A 214 53.90 0.62 -80.50
C GLN A 214 54.36 1.75 -81.43
N LYS A 215 54.45 2.99 -80.94
CA LYS A 215 55.00 4.14 -81.69
C LYS A 215 56.46 3.91 -82.03
N TYR A 216 57.26 3.45 -81.07
CA TYR A 216 58.68 3.11 -81.26
C TYR A 216 58.85 1.98 -82.30
N GLN A 217 58.07 0.91 -82.20
CA GLN A 217 58.04 -0.18 -83.18
C GLN A 217 57.66 0.32 -84.60
N ARG A 218 56.65 1.18 -84.72
CA ARG A 218 56.29 1.79 -86.02
C ARG A 218 57.41 2.66 -86.59
N SER A 219 58.08 3.49 -85.79
CA SER A 219 59.23 4.26 -86.27
C SER A 219 60.42 3.37 -86.65
N LEU A 220 60.66 2.27 -85.93
CA LEU A 220 61.71 1.30 -86.25
C LEU A 220 61.44 0.60 -87.60
N ILE A 221 60.19 0.19 -87.85
CA ILE A 221 59.77 -0.40 -89.13
C ILE A 221 59.90 0.63 -90.27
N LEU A 222 59.46 1.89 -90.05
CA LEU A 222 59.56 2.94 -91.07
C LEU A 222 61.01 3.33 -91.40
N THR A 223 61.89 3.40 -90.39
CA THR A 223 63.33 3.66 -90.62
C THR A 223 64.02 2.48 -91.30
N ALA A 224 63.67 1.24 -90.95
CA ALA A 224 64.14 0.05 -91.66
C ALA A 224 63.67 0.03 -93.13
N LEU A 225 62.40 0.37 -93.42
CA LEU A 225 61.87 0.47 -94.77
C LEU A 225 62.56 1.57 -95.59
N LEU A 226 62.81 2.75 -95.00
CA LEU A 226 63.60 3.81 -95.63
C LEU A 226 65.05 3.37 -95.91
N PHE A 227 65.68 2.66 -94.98
CA PHE A 227 67.02 2.11 -95.17
C PHE A 227 67.05 1.08 -96.32
N VAL A 228 66.09 0.15 -96.37
CA VAL A 228 65.96 -0.80 -97.50
C VAL A 228 65.70 -0.05 -98.82
N SER A 229 64.84 0.97 -98.82
CA SER A 229 64.57 1.78 -100.02
C SER A 229 65.77 2.59 -100.50
N THR A 230 66.60 3.11 -99.60
CA THR A 230 67.82 3.86 -99.97
C THR A 230 68.91 2.93 -100.48
N VAL A 231 69.11 1.77 -99.85
CA VAL A 231 70.00 0.72 -100.36
C VAL A 231 69.54 0.24 -101.74
N ALA A 232 68.24 0.02 -101.94
CA ALA A 232 67.66 -0.34 -103.24
C ALA A 232 67.88 0.74 -104.31
N ALA A 233 67.68 2.02 -103.96
CA ALA A 233 67.94 3.13 -104.87
C ALA A 233 69.43 3.28 -105.24
N ILE A 234 70.34 3.07 -104.28
CA ILE A 234 71.80 3.07 -104.52
C ILE A 234 72.19 1.90 -105.44
N THR A 235 71.71 0.68 -105.17
CA THR A 235 71.98 -0.47 -106.05
C THR A 235 71.38 -0.30 -107.43
N PHE A 236 70.18 0.27 -107.57
CA PHE A 236 69.60 0.63 -108.86
C PHE A 236 70.43 1.67 -109.61
N ALA A 237 70.93 2.71 -108.93
CA ALA A 237 71.82 3.70 -109.52
C ALA A 237 73.16 3.09 -109.98
N VAL A 238 73.74 2.18 -109.18
CA VAL A 238 74.96 1.43 -109.54
C VAL A 238 74.73 0.52 -110.76
N ILE A 239 73.59 -0.16 -110.83
CA ILE A 239 73.20 -0.95 -112.01
C ILE A 239 73.06 -0.02 -113.24
N GLN A 240 72.46 1.16 -113.09
CA GLN A 240 72.33 2.12 -114.17
C GLN A 240 73.68 2.69 -114.65
N THR A 241 74.66 2.89 -113.76
CA THR A 241 76.02 3.30 -114.18
C THR A 241 76.78 2.14 -114.84
N GLN A 242 76.56 0.90 -114.42
CA GLN A 242 77.10 -0.30 -115.09
C GLN A 242 76.55 -0.44 -116.52
N ASP A 243 75.24 -0.25 -116.72
CA ASP A 243 74.57 -0.26 -118.02
C ASP A 243 75.11 0.87 -118.93
N ARG A 244 75.31 2.07 -118.36
CA ARG A 244 75.90 3.21 -119.08
C ARG A 244 77.35 3.01 -119.49
N SER A 245 78.11 2.16 -118.80
CA SER A 245 79.45 1.73 -119.24
C SER A 245 79.41 0.71 -120.38
N SER A 246 78.33 -0.07 -120.49
CA SER A 246 78.18 -1.14 -121.47
C SER A 246 77.79 -0.66 -122.87
N GLN A 247 77.21 0.54 -123.01
CA GLN A 247 76.89 1.14 -124.31
C GLN A 247 78.09 1.77 -125.04
N HIS A 248 79.24 1.95 -124.38
CA HIS A 248 80.38 2.65 -124.99
C HIS A 248 81.24 1.76 -125.92
N ASP A 249 81.06 0.42 -125.88
CA ASP A 249 81.86 -0.56 -126.64
C ASP A 249 81.21 -1.05 -127.95
N SER A 250 79.97 -0.65 -128.26
CA SER A 250 79.18 -1.28 -129.33
C SER A 250 79.30 -0.66 -130.75
N TRP A 251 80.12 0.38 -130.96
CA TRP A 251 80.25 1.05 -132.28
C TRP A 251 81.62 0.90 -132.96
N LEU A 252 82.55 0.14 -132.39
CA LEU A 252 83.84 -0.21 -133.02
C LEU A 252 83.76 -1.55 -133.77
N LYS A 253 82.99 -1.62 -134.86
CA LYS A 253 82.97 -2.85 -135.69
C LYS A 253 82.82 -2.73 -137.21
N GLU A 254 82.82 -1.53 -137.80
CA GLU A 254 82.94 -1.35 -139.25
C GLU A 254 83.95 -0.24 -139.62
N LEU A 255 85.22 -0.62 -139.81
CA LEU A 255 86.26 0.19 -140.45
C LEU A 255 87.28 -0.74 -141.17
N PRO A 256 87.48 -0.61 -142.49
CA PRO A 256 88.60 -1.24 -143.20
C PRO A 256 89.93 -0.49 -143.01
N ASN A 257 91.06 -1.16 -143.27
CA ASN A 257 92.41 -0.86 -142.74
C ASN A 257 93.49 -0.86 -143.86
N PRO A 258 94.81 -0.59 -143.61
CA PRO A 258 95.47 0.44 -142.82
C PRO A 258 96.00 1.58 -143.75
N PRO A 259 97.28 1.73 -144.26
CA PRO A 259 98.62 1.14 -143.96
C PRO A 259 99.76 2.15 -143.59
N GLN A 260 100.77 1.66 -142.84
CA GLN A 260 102.21 2.07 -142.85
C GLN A 260 102.61 3.51 -142.39
N SER A 261 103.79 3.79 -141.79
CA SER A 261 104.94 2.96 -141.33
C SER A 261 105.95 3.80 -140.51
N GLU A 262 106.83 3.14 -139.72
CA GLU A 262 108.16 3.62 -139.24
C GLU A 262 108.20 4.83 -138.25
N ILE A 263 109.20 5.06 -137.36
CA ILE A 263 110.40 4.33 -136.86
C ILE A 263 110.77 4.89 -135.44
N SER A 264 111.68 4.23 -134.71
CA SER A 264 112.51 4.66 -133.53
C SER A 264 112.37 6.09 -132.95
N GLY A 265 112.53 6.38 -131.65
CA GLY A 265 113.28 5.71 -130.57
C GLY A 265 114.01 6.77 -129.71
N LEU A 266 114.50 6.38 -128.52
CA LEU A 266 114.87 7.24 -127.36
C LEU A 266 113.69 7.80 -126.55
#